data_AF-J2I4M6-F1
#
_entry.id   AF-J2I4M6-F1
#
_cell.length_a   1.000
_cell.length_b   1.000
_cell.length_c   1.000
_cell.angle_alpha   90.00
_cell.angle_beta   90.00
_cell.angle_gamma   90.00
#
_symmetry.space_group_name_H-M   'P 1'
#
loop_
_entity.id
_entity.type
_entity.pdbx_description
1 polymer ?
#
loop_
_entity_poly.entity_id
_entity_poly.type
_entity_poly.pdbx_seq_one_letter_code
_entity_poly.pdbx_strand_id
1 'polypeptide(L)' 'ERLPAHDTADAIRKTLQTRAIKEIMDQGLHEFLEDFVTRNNQLGMEISDGYRFYA' A
#
# COMPACT_ATOMS: atom_id res chain seq x y z
N GLU A 1 -3.50 6.17 18.29
CA GLU A 1 -2.13 6.59 17.92
C GLU A 1 -1.95 6.33 16.43
N ARG A 2 -1.29 7.21 15.68
CA ARG A 2 -1.11 6.99 14.24
C ARG A 2 0.20 6.22 14.02
N LEU A 3 0.08 4.96 13.61
CA LEU A 3 1.21 4.08 13.30
C LEU A 3 1.65 4.21 11.83
N PRO A 4 2.90 3.87 11.48
CA PRO A 4 3.39 3.87 10.10
C PRO A 4 2.47 3.11 9.13
N ALA A 5 1.89 2.00 9.59
CA ALA A 5 0.90 1.22 8.86
C ALA A 5 -0.30 2.05 8.36
N HIS A 6 -0.76 3.04 9.13
CA HIS A 6 -1.86 3.89 8.70
C HIS A 6 -1.46 4.81 7.56
N ASP A 7 -0.23 5.34 7.56
CA ASP A 7 0.27 6.20 6.49
C ASP A 7 0.48 5.41 5.19
N THR A 8 1.04 4.19 5.29
CA THR A 8 1.20 3.28 4.14
C THR A 8 -0.15 2.86 3.57
N ALA A 9 -1.13 2.53 4.43
CA ALA A 9 -2.49 2.19 3.99
C ALA A 9 -3.19 3.37 3.28
N ASP A 10 -3.05 4.59 3.82
CA ASP A 10 -3.62 5.79 3.18
C ASP A 10 -2.98 6.08 1.83
N ALA A 11 -1.66 5.89 1.69
CA ALA A 11 -0.94 6.07 0.43
C ALA A 11 -1.39 5.06 -0.64
N ILE A 12 -1.54 3.78 -0.26
CA ILE A 12 -2.07 2.74 -1.16
C ILE A 12 -3.50 3.10 -1.59
N ARG A 13 -4.38 3.46 -0.64
CA ARG A 13 -5.76 3.85 -0.92
C ARG A 13 -5.83 5.06 -1.85
N LYS A 14 -5.03 6.10 -1.61
CA LYS A 14 -4.98 7.29 -2.46
C LYS A 14 -4.56 6.94 -3.88
N THR A 15 -3.60 6.04 -4.04
CA THR A 15 -3.14 5.57 -5.37
C THR A 15 -4.27 4.89 -6.14
N LEU A 16 -5.05 4.03 -5.46
CA LEU A 16 -6.22 3.37 -6.07
C LEU A 16 -7.37 4.33 -6.40
N GLN A 17 -7.54 5.40 -5.63
CA GLN A 17 -8.61 6.38 -5.82
C GLN A 17 -8.29 7.44 -6.89
N THR A 18 -7.01 7.76 -7.09
CA THR A 18 -6.58 8.85 -8.00
C THR A 18 -6.23 8.36 -9.40
N ARG A 19 -5.83 7.10 -9.56
CA ARG A 19 -5.49 6.55 -10.88
C ARG A 19 -6.70 5.88 -11.51
N ALA A 20 -7.02 6.27 -12.74
CA ALA A 20 -7.95 5.50 -13.55
C ALA A 20 -7.28 4.18 -13.97
N ILE A 21 -8.02 3.07 -13.96
CA ILE A 21 -7.53 1.76 -14.43
C ILE A 21 -6.89 1.86 -15.83
N LYS A 22 -7.41 2.75 -16.68
CA LYS A 22 -6.85 3.00 -18.01
C LYS A 22 -5.41 3.52 -17.97
N GLU A 23 -5.06 4.42 -17.06
CA GLU A 23 -3.69 4.93 -16.91
C GLU A 23 -2.74 3.85 -16.40
N ILE A 24 -3.23 2.98 -15.51
CA ILE A 24 -2.46 1.82 -15.03
C ILE A 24 -2.17 0.85 -16.17
N MET A 25 -3.17 0.60 -17.03
CA MET A 25 -2.96 -0.25 -18.21
C MET A 25 -2.03 0.39 -19.25
N ASP A 26 -2.14 1.71 -19.47
CA ASP A 26 -1.28 2.45 -20.41
C ASP A 26 0.18 2.52 -19.92
N GLN A 27 0.40 2.55 -18.59
CA GLN A 27 1.74 2.60 -17.98
C GLN A 27 2.37 1.21 -17.81
N GLY A 28 1.56 0.18 -17.51
CA GLY A 28 2.01 -1.19 -17.33
C GLY A 28 1.38 -1.84 -16.10
N LEU A 29 0.47 -2.81 -16.34
CA LEU A 29 -0.22 -3.50 -15.25
C LEU A 29 0.74 -4.28 -14.35
N HIS A 30 1.75 -4.93 -14.93
CA HIS A 30 2.70 -5.74 -14.18
C HIS A 30 3.56 -4.89 -13.23
N GLU A 31 4.06 -3.75 -13.70
CA GLU A 31 4.81 -2.79 -12.85
C GLU A 31 3.94 -2.29 -11.69
N PHE A 32 2.69 -1.93 -11.99
CA PHE A 32 1.74 -1.52 -10.96
C PHE A 32 1.48 -2.62 -9.93
N LEU A 33 1.29 -3.87 -10.38
CA LEU A 33 1.04 -5.00 -9.48
C LEU A 33 2.26 -5.30 -8.60
N GLU A 34 3.47 -5.23 -9.16
CA GLU A 34 4.71 -5.45 -8.41
C GLU A 34 4.92 -4.38 -7.33
N ASP A 35 4.72 -3.11 -7.67
CA ASP A 35 4.73 -1.99 -6.74
C ASP A 35 3.64 -2.13 -5.66
N PHE A 36 2.43 -2.51 -6.06
CA PHE A 36 1.30 -2.67 -5.16
C PHE A 36 1.54 -3.81 -4.16
N VAL A 37 2.01 -4.97 -4.63
CA VAL A 37 2.32 -6.13 -3.78
C VAL A 37 3.45 -5.79 -2.82
N THR A 38 4.51 -5.11 -3.28
CA THR A 38 5.63 -4.69 -2.42
C THR A 38 5.16 -3.76 -1.30
N ARG A 39 4.35 -2.75 -1.62
CA ARG A 39 3.77 -1.84 -0.61
C ARG A 39 2.80 -2.53 0.33
N ASN A 40 2.06 -3.52 -0.15
CA ASN A 40 1.15 -4.30 0.69
C ASN A 40 1.92 -5.18 1.69
N ASN A 41 3.02 -5.81 1.25
CA ASN A 41 3.91 -6.56 2.13
C ASN A 41 4.56 -5.65 3.19
N GLN A 42 4.99 -4.45 2.80
CA GLN A 42 5.49 -3.43 3.73
C GLN A 42 4.44 -3.06 4.78
N LEU A 43 3.19 -2.82 4.37
CA LEU A 43 2.07 -2.58 5.27
C LEU A 43 1.89 -3.74 6.26
N GLY A 44 1.94 -4.99 5.79
CA GLY A 44 1.84 -6.18 6.64
C GLY A 44 2.95 -6.25 7.70
N MET A 45 4.18 -5.87 7.34
CA MET A 45 5.29 -5.77 8.29
C MET A 45 5.08 -4.64 9.28
N GLU A 46 4.65 -3.46 8.85
CA GLU A 46 4.38 -2.32 9.74
C GLU A 46 3.22 -2.57 10.71
N ILE A 47 2.19 -3.30 10.28
CA ILE A 47 1.12 -3.77 11.16
C ILE A 47 1.70 -4.77 12.17
N SER A 48 2.48 -5.74 11.70
CA SER A 48 3.09 -6.73 12.56
C SER A 48 4.01 -6.08 13.60
N ASP A 49 4.82 -5.10 13.22
CA ASP A 49 5.75 -4.42 14.13
C ASP A 49 5.02 -3.47 15.08
N GLY A 50 4.09 -2.64 14.56
CA GLY A 50 3.34 -1.67 15.36
C GLY A 50 2.31 -2.28 16.31
N TYR A 51 1.71 -3.42 15.97
CA TYR A 51 0.72 -4.10 16.82
C TYR A 51 1.30 -5.25 17.66
N ARG A 52 2.51 -5.75 17.38
CA ARG A 52 3.17 -6.79 18.21
C ARG A 52 3.47 -6.34 19.64
N PHE A 53 3.55 -5.03 19.88
CA PHE A 53 3.80 -4.45 21.21
C PHE A 53 2.53 -3.95 21.92
N TYR A 54 1.35 -4.10 21.31
CA TYR A 54 0.06 -3.70 21.90
C TYR A 54 -0.73 -4.88 22.51
N ALA A 55 -0.13 -6.08 22.60
CA ALA A 55 -0.71 -7.28 23.19
C ALA A 55 -0.38 -7.44 24.68
#